data_AF-A0A0R3UP48-F1
#
_entry.id   AF-A0A0R3UP48-F1
#
_cell.length_a   1.000
_cell.length_b   1.000
_cell.length_c   1.000
_cell.angle_alpha   90.00
_cell.angle_beta   90.00
_cell.angle_gamma   90.00
#
_symmetry.space_group_name_H-M   'P 1'
#
loop_
_entity.id
_entity.type
_entity.pdbx_description
1 polymer ?
#
loop_
_entity_poly.entity_id
_entity_poly.type
_entity_poly.pdbx_seq_one_letter_code
_entity_poly.pdbx_strand_id
1 'polypeptide(L)'
;MDSDLSSRGECEAKQAGQMMKQRSLCFDIAYTSILKRAIKTCYIALEELHLLWIPVVKTWRLNSRMYGALQGLTKDETASTHGDTQVRLWRRSYDIPPPALGLTDSLSPEYDPRYNKGKRVLITAHETSILALMKHLDNISDSKIMELHVPPGIPLIYELNSEMAPIRHYYLADDKTVAAAISRAAGLDALMEEYRVQPMYRLVLIRHGESAFSKENMFTGWADPDISYKGECQAINVAKFLNKLGVTFDIAYTSLLKRAIKSCHLILENMGILWIPVFKSWRLNGRMYGMIQGCNKSRLALQYGEEQVRIWRRAYDGKPPPLSRDQKHHPIHDPKYANLHSSMVPDTESLEDAYERLMPLWNDEIVPTIKEGNRVLIIGHGSALRAVIKHIDRVPDEKMIDVHVPHCIPLVYEFNKSMTPTRHYYLTDEATWTKAVQDVIDETKRQPQPV
;
A
#
# COMPACT_ATOMS: atom_id res chain seq x y z
N MET A 1 8.89 10.08 5.67
CA MET A 1 7.60 9.41 5.95
C MET A 1 6.47 10.41 5.71
N ASP A 2 5.45 9.99 4.96
CA ASP A 2 4.27 10.82 4.71
C ASP A 2 3.29 10.75 5.90
N SER A 3 3.45 11.67 6.85
CA SER A 3 2.61 11.76 8.04
C SER A 3 1.25 12.40 7.75
N ASP A 4 0.25 12.01 8.54
CA ASP A 4 -1.09 12.59 8.48
C ASP A 4 -1.14 14.00 9.12
N LEU A 5 -2.20 14.78 8.87
CA LEU A 5 -2.47 16.00 9.66
C LEU A 5 -2.80 15.61 11.09
N SER A 6 -2.26 16.37 12.05
CA SER A 6 -2.75 16.33 13.42
C SER A 6 -4.13 17.00 13.52
N SER A 7 -4.88 16.74 14.58
CA SER A 7 -6.13 17.46 14.89
C SER A 7 -5.95 18.98 14.87
N ARG A 8 -4.78 19.44 15.33
CA ARG A 8 -4.37 20.84 15.23
C ARG A 8 -4.15 21.28 13.79
N GLY A 9 -3.45 20.49 12.99
CA GLY A 9 -3.24 20.76 11.55
C GLY A 9 -4.55 20.83 10.75
N GLU A 10 -5.56 20.03 11.14
CA GLU A 10 -6.91 20.14 10.59
C GLU A 10 -7.60 21.45 10.99
N CYS A 11 -7.48 21.86 12.26
CA CYS A 11 -7.99 23.14 12.74
C CYS A 11 -7.31 24.33 12.02
N GLU A 12 -5.98 24.28 11.87
CA GLU A 12 -5.19 25.27 11.15
C GLU A 12 -5.60 25.35 9.67
N ALA A 13 -5.88 24.21 9.02
CA ALA A 13 -6.39 24.19 7.65
C ALA A 13 -7.81 24.77 7.52
N LYS A 14 -8.69 24.49 8.49
CA LYS A 14 -10.04 25.10 8.55
C LYS A 14 -9.95 26.60 8.73
N GLN A 15 -9.13 27.04 9.68
CA GLN A 15 -8.89 28.45 9.94
C GLN A 15 -8.35 29.16 8.69
N ALA A 16 -7.38 28.57 8.00
CA ALA A 16 -6.86 29.07 6.73
C ALA A 16 -7.98 29.27 5.69
N GLY A 17 -8.84 28.26 5.51
CA GLY A 17 -10.02 28.33 4.65
C GLY A 17 -10.98 29.46 5.02
N GLN A 18 -11.27 29.61 6.31
CA GLN A 18 -12.14 30.66 6.84
C GLN A 18 -11.54 32.06 6.66
N MET A 19 -10.23 32.23 6.87
CA MET A 19 -9.53 33.50 6.64
C MET A 19 -9.60 33.92 5.17
N MET A 20 -9.37 32.97 4.25
CA MET A 20 -9.49 33.22 2.81
C MET A 20 -10.94 33.56 2.43
N LYS A 21 -11.92 32.87 3.00
CA LYS A 21 -13.35 33.14 2.80
C LYS A 21 -13.78 34.53 3.28
N GLN A 22 -13.34 34.95 4.47
CA GLN A 22 -13.63 36.28 5.03
C GLN A 22 -13.10 37.42 4.17
N ARG A 23 -12.04 37.16 3.40
CA ARG A 23 -11.45 38.10 2.44
C ARG A 23 -12.04 37.97 1.04
N SER A 24 -13.08 37.15 0.86
CA SER A 24 -13.73 36.87 -0.43
C SER A 24 -12.75 36.41 -1.51
N LEU A 25 -11.69 35.68 -1.11
CA LEU A 25 -10.75 35.10 -2.07
C LEU A 25 -11.42 33.93 -2.80
N CYS A 26 -11.14 33.82 -4.08
CA CYS A 26 -11.60 32.74 -4.93
C CYS A 26 -10.46 32.26 -5.81
N PHE A 27 -10.44 30.97 -6.12
CA PHE A 27 -9.37 30.31 -6.85
C PHE A 27 -9.95 29.56 -8.04
N ASP A 28 -9.22 29.56 -9.15
CA ASP A 28 -9.63 28.88 -10.37
C ASP A 28 -8.97 27.48 -10.49
N ILE A 29 -7.93 27.23 -9.69
CA ILE A 29 -7.18 25.98 -9.61
C ILE A 29 -6.39 25.90 -8.29
N ALA A 30 -6.24 24.70 -7.76
CA ALA A 30 -5.35 24.44 -6.63
C ALA A 30 -4.20 23.49 -7.03
N TYR A 31 -3.04 23.70 -6.44
CA TYR A 31 -1.89 22.80 -6.50
C TYR A 31 -1.54 22.32 -5.10
N THR A 32 -1.22 21.04 -4.96
CA THR A 32 -0.75 20.50 -3.70
C THR A 32 0.38 19.49 -3.90
N SER A 33 1.21 19.33 -2.89
CA SER A 33 2.15 18.21 -2.79
C SER A 33 1.40 16.88 -2.85
N ILE A 34 2.07 15.81 -3.31
CA ILE A 34 1.50 14.44 -3.26
C ILE A 34 1.43 13.88 -1.84
N LEU A 35 1.98 14.58 -0.83
CA LEU A 35 2.01 14.14 0.56
C LEU A 35 0.66 14.38 1.26
N LYS A 36 0.18 13.35 1.97
CA LYS A 36 -1.14 13.26 2.61
C LYS A 36 -1.52 14.49 3.40
N ARG A 37 -0.61 15.04 4.21
CA ARG A 37 -0.87 16.27 4.99
C ARG A 37 -1.20 17.48 4.12
N ALA A 38 -0.46 17.70 3.03
CA ALA A 38 -0.67 18.83 2.13
C ALA A 38 -1.95 18.65 1.30
N ILE A 39 -2.26 17.42 0.91
CA ILE A 39 -3.53 17.09 0.26
C ILE A 39 -4.68 17.43 1.21
N LYS A 40 -4.68 16.91 2.45
CA LYS A 40 -5.74 17.18 3.41
C LYS A 40 -5.88 18.67 3.72
N THR A 41 -4.78 19.40 3.93
CA THR A 41 -4.83 20.85 4.16
C THR A 41 -5.50 21.57 2.99
N CYS A 42 -5.16 21.20 1.75
CA CYS A 42 -5.77 21.78 0.55
C CYS A 42 -7.28 21.53 0.50
N TYR A 43 -7.72 20.29 0.72
CA TYR A 43 -9.14 19.95 0.65
C TYR A 43 -9.96 20.58 1.78
N ILE A 44 -9.44 20.62 3.01
CA ILE A 44 -10.09 21.30 4.14
C ILE A 44 -10.25 22.80 3.83
N ALA A 45 -9.21 23.45 3.31
CA ALA A 45 -9.28 24.86 2.96
C ALA A 45 -10.29 25.12 1.82
N LEU A 46 -10.34 24.25 0.81
CA LEU A 46 -11.30 24.33 -0.31
C LEU A 46 -12.75 24.08 0.15
N GLU A 47 -12.96 23.21 1.12
CA GLU A 47 -14.28 22.96 1.72
C GLU A 47 -14.83 24.21 2.41
N GLU A 48 -14.02 24.87 3.25
CA GLU A 48 -14.41 26.12 3.92
C GLU A 48 -14.72 27.25 2.91
N LEU A 49 -13.99 27.26 1.79
CA LEU A 49 -14.16 28.20 0.68
C LEU A 49 -15.35 27.87 -0.23
N HIS A 50 -15.99 26.71 -0.10
CA HIS A 50 -17.03 26.21 -1.03
C HIS A 50 -16.50 26.04 -2.46
N LEU A 51 -15.22 25.66 -2.59
CA LEU A 51 -14.50 25.51 -3.86
C LEU A 51 -14.05 24.06 -4.13
N LEU A 52 -14.69 23.05 -3.53
CA LEU A 52 -14.36 21.64 -3.77
C LEU A 52 -14.49 21.20 -5.24
N TRP A 53 -15.17 22.00 -6.07
CA TRP A 53 -15.37 21.76 -7.50
C TRP A 53 -14.20 22.22 -8.39
N ILE A 54 -13.25 23.00 -7.87
CA ILE A 54 -12.13 23.49 -8.69
C ILE A 54 -11.09 22.39 -8.91
N PRO A 55 -10.35 22.40 -10.04
CA PRO A 55 -9.31 21.40 -10.28
C PRO A 55 -8.20 21.45 -9.23
N VAL A 56 -7.81 20.28 -8.70
CA VAL A 56 -6.69 20.13 -7.75
C VAL A 56 -5.58 19.29 -8.39
N VAL A 57 -4.46 19.93 -8.71
CA VAL A 57 -3.29 19.27 -9.31
C VAL A 57 -2.32 18.83 -8.20
N LYS A 58 -2.07 17.53 -8.12
CA LYS A 58 -1.09 16.97 -7.18
C LYS A 58 0.26 16.82 -7.87
N THR A 59 1.35 17.31 -7.27
CA THR A 59 2.69 17.19 -7.87
C THR A 59 3.79 16.97 -6.84
N TRP A 60 4.71 16.05 -7.14
CA TRP A 60 5.86 15.77 -6.28
C TRP A 60 6.83 16.96 -6.21
N ARG A 61 6.79 17.87 -7.19
CA ARG A 61 7.60 19.10 -7.21
C ARG A 61 7.31 20.05 -6.04
N LEU A 62 6.17 19.89 -5.37
CA LEU A 62 5.79 20.64 -4.17
C LEU A 62 6.10 19.88 -2.87
N ASN A 63 6.80 18.74 -2.92
CA ASN A 63 7.19 18.00 -1.72
C ASN A 63 8.23 18.75 -0.89
N SER A 64 8.24 18.46 0.42
CA SER A 64 9.25 19.00 1.33
C SER A 64 10.64 18.48 0.97
N ARG A 65 11.69 19.22 1.36
CA ARG A 65 13.10 18.84 1.20
C ARG A 65 13.36 17.39 1.62
N MET A 66 14.06 16.64 0.75
CA MET A 66 14.51 15.29 1.05
C MET A 66 15.75 15.35 1.96
N TYR A 67 15.64 14.76 3.15
CA TYR A 67 16.70 14.79 4.16
C TYR A 67 17.74 13.67 4.06
N GLY A 68 17.68 12.88 2.98
CA GLY A 68 18.70 11.87 2.67
C GLY A 68 18.93 10.91 3.84
N ALA A 69 20.20 10.67 4.17
CA ALA A 69 20.61 9.77 5.26
C ALA A 69 20.18 10.26 6.66
N LEU A 70 19.76 11.53 6.82
CA LEU A 70 19.26 12.07 8.09
C LEU A 70 17.79 11.69 8.34
N GLN A 71 17.14 11.04 7.37
CA GLN A 71 15.72 10.76 7.46
C GLN A 71 15.42 9.69 8.51
N GLY A 72 14.73 10.12 9.58
CA GLY A 72 14.41 9.26 10.73
C GLY A 72 15.29 9.51 11.95
N LEU A 73 16.27 10.41 11.86
CA LEU A 73 16.96 10.98 13.02
C LEU A 73 16.22 12.23 13.52
N THR A 74 16.16 12.41 14.83
CA THR A 74 15.70 13.66 15.43
C THR A 74 16.72 14.78 15.19
N LYS A 75 16.29 16.03 15.37
CA LYS A 75 17.19 17.19 15.25
C LYS A 75 18.32 17.08 16.27
N ASP A 76 18.02 16.63 17.48
CA ASP A 76 18.97 16.49 18.57
C ASP A 76 19.93 15.30 18.35
N GLU A 77 19.45 14.18 17.81
CA GLU A 77 20.29 13.05 17.41
C GLU A 77 21.25 13.46 16.28
N THR A 78 20.72 14.19 15.29
CA THR A 78 21.52 14.69 14.18
C THR A 78 22.53 15.73 14.65
N ALA A 79 22.13 16.63 15.56
CA ALA A 79 22.99 17.68 16.10
C ALA A 79 24.06 17.12 17.03
N SER A 80 23.74 16.09 17.82
CA SER A 80 24.71 15.37 18.65
C SER A 80 25.78 14.67 17.80
N THR A 81 25.40 14.21 16.61
CA THR A 81 26.31 13.47 15.71
C THR A 81 27.10 14.39 14.77
N HIS A 82 26.49 15.49 14.32
CA HIS A 82 27.04 16.33 13.24
C HIS A 82 27.23 17.81 13.62
N GLY A 83 26.80 18.21 14.83
CA GLY A 83 26.83 19.59 15.31
C GLY A 83 25.62 20.42 14.85
N ASP A 84 25.10 21.26 15.75
CA ASP A 84 23.93 22.12 15.49
C ASP A 84 24.09 23.01 14.26
N THR A 85 25.30 23.54 14.05
CA THR A 85 25.62 24.38 12.89
C THR A 85 25.43 23.62 11.57
N GLN A 86 25.88 22.37 11.50
CA GLN A 86 25.79 21.55 10.30
C GLN A 86 24.34 21.10 10.04
N VAL A 87 23.60 20.76 11.09
CA VAL A 87 22.17 20.43 10.99
C VAL A 87 21.35 21.63 10.55
N ARG A 88 21.66 22.82 11.07
CA ARG A 88 21.05 24.07 10.62
C ARG A 88 21.35 24.34 9.14
N LEU A 89 22.60 24.14 8.70
CA LEU A 89 22.98 24.26 7.29
C LEU A 89 22.15 23.31 6.42
N TRP A 90 22.11 22.01 6.73
CA TRP A 90 21.33 21.03 5.96
C TRP A 90 19.81 21.33 5.92
N ARG A 91 19.26 21.91 6.98
CA ARG A 91 17.84 22.25 7.06
C ARG A 91 17.48 23.53 6.32
N ARG A 92 18.33 24.55 6.43
CA ARG A 92 17.99 25.94 6.07
C ARG A 92 18.75 26.47 4.85
N SER A 93 19.91 25.90 4.52
CA SER A 93 20.69 26.34 3.36
C SER A 93 19.93 26.10 2.06
N TYR A 94 20.06 27.02 1.11
CA TYR A 94 19.51 26.83 -0.23
C TYR A 94 20.23 25.71 -1.00
N ASP A 95 21.56 25.68 -0.94
CA ASP A 95 22.44 24.96 -1.85
C ASP A 95 23.19 23.78 -1.20
N ILE A 96 23.14 23.65 0.13
CA ILE A 96 23.79 22.56 0.86
C ILE A 96 22.78 21.44 1.10
N PRO A 97 22.79 20.34 0.32
CA PRO A 97 21.89 19.22 0.54
C PRO A 97 22.27 18.46 1.82
N PRO A 98 21.27 17.88 2.52
CA PRO A 98 21.52 16.82 3.50
C PRO A 98 22.31 15.64 2.88
N PRO A 99 23.09 14.87 3.65
CA PRO A 99 23.88 13.76 3.14
C PRO A 99 23.04 12.79 2.31
N ALA A 100 23.52 12.47 1.10
CA ALA A 100 22.79 11.64 0.14
C ALA A 100 22.61 10.19 0.63
N LEU A 101 21.48 9.58 0.29
CA LEU A 101 21.26 8.13 0.39
C LEU A 101 21.86 7.45 -0.84
N GLY A 102 23.20 7.45 -0.98
CA GLY A 102 23.93 6.56 -1.90
C GLY A 102 23.52 6.49 -3.38
N LEU A 103 22.73 7.43 -3.91
CA LEU A 103 22.28 7.49 -5.30
C LEU A 103 22.24 8.95 -5.74
N THR A 104 22.92 9.24 -6.85
CA THR A 104 22.95 10.55 -7.50
C THR A 104 21.77 10.66 -8.48
N ASP A 105 20.85 11.59 -8.25
CA ASP A 105 19.89 12.01 -9.26
C ASP A 105 20.14 13.48 -9.63
N SER A 106 20.44 13.71 -10.90
CA SER A 106 20.51 15.03 -11.51
C SER A 106 19.19 15.31 -12.23
N LEU A 107 18.34 16.18 -11.67
CA LEU A 107 17.22 16.74 -12.41
C LEU A 107 17.10 18.24 -12.13
N SER A 108 17.47 19.04 -13.12
CA SER A 108 17.13 20.47 -13.21
C SER A 108 15.65 20.63 -13.58
N PRO A 109 14.95 21.63 -13.04
CA PRO A 109 13.56 21.90 -13.41
C PRO A 109 13.48 22.61 -14.76
N GLU A 110 12.96 21.92 -15.78
CA GLU A 110 12.51 22.56 -17.02
C GLU A 110 11.17 23.30 -16.82
N TYR A 111 11.08 24.46 -17.46
CA TYR A 111 9.95 25.39 -17.44
C TYR A 111 8.70 24.80 -18.12
N ASP A 112 7.53 24.96 -17.49
CA ASP A 112 6.25 24.46 -18.00
C ASP A 112 5.38 25.62 -18.54
N PRO A 113 5.01 25.63 -19.84
CA PRO A 113 4.28 26.75 -20.45
C PRO A 113 2.81 26.91 -20.01
N ARG A 114 2.29 26.10 -19.08
CA ARG A 114 0.91 26.20 -18.57
C ARG A 114 0.67 27.39 -17.62
N TYR A 115 1.70 28.12 -17.22
CA TYR A 115 1.62 29.23 -16.25
C TYR A 115 1.10 30.57 -16.83
N ASN A 116 0.67 30.61 -18.10
CA ASN A 116 0.46 31.86 -18.84
C ASN A 116 -1.01 32.31 -19.00
N LYS A 117 -1.89 32.05 -18.03
CA LYS A 117 -3.25 32.62 -18.00
C LYS A 117 -3.59 33.08 -16.59
N GLY A 118 -4.14 34.30 -16.46
CA GLY A 118 -4.48 35.02 -15.22
C GLY A 118 -5.47 34.33 -14.28
N LYS A 119 -5.15 33.10 -13.88
CA LYS A 119 -5.87 32.29 -12.90
C LYS A 119 -5.39 32.63 -11.50
N ARG A 120 -6.33 32.65 -10.56
CA ARG A 120 -6.04 32.71 -9.13
C ARG A 120 -5.70 31.29 -8.67
N VAL A 121 -4.49 31.11 -8.15
CA VAL A 121 -3.93 29.80 -7.83
C VAL A 121 -3.83 29.63 -6.32
N LEU A 122 -4.41 28.55 -5.78
CA LEU A 122 -4.14 28.10 -4.42
C LEU A 122 -2.98 27.11 -4.43
N ILE A 123 -1.96 27.30 -3.58
CA ILE A 123 -0.87 26.33 -3.42
C ILE A 123 -0.85 25.85 -1.97
N THR A 124 -0.86 24.53 -1.77
CA THR A 124 -0.64 23.91 -0.45
C THR A 124 0.61 23.04 -0.50
N ALA A 125 1.66 23.45 0.20
CA ALA A 125 2.96 22.77 0.17
C ALA A 125 3.62 22.81 1.56
N HIS A 126 4.86 22.32 1.64
CA HIS A 126 5.63 22.30 2.88
C HIS A 126 6.46 23.57 3.02
N GLU A 127 6.88 23.91 4.24
CA GLU A 127 7.68 25.13 4.53
C GLU A 127 8.85 25.29 3.55
N THR A 128 9.62 24.23 3.30
CA THR A 128 10.78 24.27 2.40
C THR A 128 10.43 24.57 0.94
N SER A 129 9.32 24.03 0.44
CA SER A 129 8.84 24.31 -0.92
C SER A 129 8.29 25.73 -1.05
N ILE A 130 7.63 26.23 0.00
CA ILE A 130 7.14 27.61 0.06
C ILE A 130 8.32 28.57 0.12
N LEU A 131 9.34 28.31 0.94
CA LEU A 131 10.56 29.11 1.00
C LEU A 131 11.29 29.16 -0.35
N ALA A 132 11.33 28.06 -1.10
CA ALA A 132 11.91 28.06 -2.45
C ALA A 132 11.14 28.98 -3.42
N LEU A 133 9.80 29.01 -3.33
CA LEU A 133 8.97 29.93 -4.11
C LEU A 133 9.18 31.39 -3.66
N MET A 134 9.19 31.67 -2.36
CA MET A 134 9.45 33.01 -1.82
C MET A 134 10.83 33.51 -2.25
N LYS A 135 11.85 32.66 -2.20
CA LYS A 135 13.21 33.00 -2.65
C LYS A 135 13.21 33.48 -4.09
N HIS A 136 12.52 32.76 -4.98
CA HIS A 136 12.42 33.10 -6.39
C HIS A 136 11.62 34.40 -6.61
N LEU A 137 10.44 34.51 -6.00
CA LEU A 137 9.54 35.64 -6.21
C LEU A 137 10.12 36.94 -5.63
N ASP A 138 10.60 36.91 -4.39
CA ASP A 138 11.08 38.11 -3.69
C ASP A 138 12.59 38.34 -3.87
N ASN A 139 13.25 37.58 -4.74
CA ASN A 139 14.69 37.64 -5.00
C ASN A 139 15.54 37.62 -3.70
N ILE A 140 15.21 36.68 -2.79
CA ILE A 140 15.81 36.58 -1.46
C ILE A 140 17.21 35.96 -1.58
N SER A 141 18.20 36.55 -0.89
CA SER A 141 19.56 35.99 -0.84
C SER A 141 19.61 34.63 -0.11
N ASP A 142 20.64 33.83 -0.37
CA ASP A 142 20.85 32.54 0.33
C ASP A 142 21.03 32.70 1.83
N SER A 143 21.62 33.80 2.29
CA SER A 143 21.77 34.09 3.72
C SER A 143 20.43 34.40 4.39
N LYS A 144 19.57 35.17 3.71
CA LYS A 144 18.32 35.67 4.30
C LYS A 144 17.21 34.62 4.32
N ILE A 145 17.21 33.66 3.38
CA ILE A 145 16.23 32.56 3.38
C ILE A 145 16.39 31.63 4.60
N MET A 146 17.59 31.53 5.17
CA MET A 146 17.87 30.67 6.32
C MET A 146 17.18 31.11 7.61
N GLU A 147 16.80 32.38 7.69
CA GLU A 147 16.19 33.02 8.86
C GLU A 147 14.66 33.04 8.77
N LEU A 148 14.11 32.80 7.57
CA LEU A 148 12.69 32.85 7.30
C LEU A 148 11.97 31.57 7.74
N HIS A 149 10.77 31.77 8.27
CA HIS A 149 9.88 30.72 8.75
C HIS A 149 8.48 30.95 8.17
N VAL A 150 7.85 29.89 7.67
CA VAL A 150 6.47 29.96 7.18
C VAL A 150 5.55 29.41 8.27
N PRO A 151 4.64 30.22 8.85
CA PRO A 151 3.69 29.76 9.85
C PRO A 151 2.71 28.74 9.23
N PRO A 152 2.51 27.56 9.85
CA PRO A 152 1.46 26.63 9.42
C PRO A 152 0.08 27.25 9.65
N GLY A 153 -0.86 26.99 8.74
CA GLY A 153 -2.25 27.42 8.88
C GLY A 153 -2.54 28.90 8.60
N ILE A 154 -1.53 29.72 8.29
CA ILE A 154 -1.72 31.13 7.93
C ILE A 154 -1.41 31.31 6.44
N PRO A 155 -2.42 31.57 5.58
CA PRO A 155 -2.21 31.78 4.16
C PRO A 155 -1.27 32.96 3.88
N LEU A 156 -0.27 32.73 3.02
CA LEU A 156 0.60 33.77 2.43
C LEU A 156 0.05 34.12 1.04
N ILE A 157 -0.29 35.39 0.82
CA ILE A 157 -0.83 35.89 -0.43
C ILE A 157 0.28 36.57 -1.22
N TYR A 158 0.36 36.28 -2.52
CA TYR A 158 1.14 37.03 -3.49
C TYR A 158 0.21 37.64 -4.53
N GLU A 159 0.37 38.93 -4.78
CA GLU A 159 -0.22 39.61 -5.93
C GLU A 159 0.89 39.84 -6.95
N LEU A 160 0.72 39.32 -8.16
CA LEU A 160 1.74 39.36 -9.22
C LEU A 160 1.26 40.22 -10.40
N ASN A 161 2.19 40.88 -11.09
CA ASN A 161 1.91 41.59 -12.34
C ASN A 161 1.86 40.64 -13.54
N SER A 162 1.66 41.18 -14.75
CA SER A 162 1.61 40.41 -16.00
C SER A 162 2.91 39.67 -16.32
N GLU A 163 4.04 40.12 -15.79
CA GLU A 163 5.37 39.51 -15.94
C GLU A 163 5.68 38.50 -14.84
N MET A 164 4.69 38.15 -14.00
CA MET A 164 4.82 37.26 -12.84
C MET A 164 5.75 37.79 -11.73
N ALA A 165 6.07 39.08 -11.74
CA ALA A 165 6.82 39.73 -10.67
C ALA A 165 5.88 40.14 -9.52
N PRO A 166 6.31 40.00 -8.24
CA PRO A 166 5.46 40.35 -7.10
C PRO A 166 5.25 41.86 -7.00
N ILE A 167 3.98 42.26 -6.92
CA ILE A 167 3.53 43.62 -6.57
C ILE A 167 3.57 43.78 -5.04
N ARG A 168 3.05 42.78 -4.32
CA ARG A 168 3.10 42.68 -2.86
C ARG A 168 2.84 41.24 -2.40
N HIS A 169 3.29 40.93 -1.19
CA HIS A 169 2.91 39.72 -0.48
C HIS A 169 2.60 40.00 0.99
N TYR A 170 1.71 39.22 1.60
CA TYR A 170 1.33 39.38 3.02
C TYR A 170 0.67 38.12 3.57
N TYR A 171 0.80 37.90 4.88
CA TYR A 171 0.04 36.86 5.58
C TYR A 171 -1.38 37.32 5.89
N LEU A 172 -2.36 36.42 5.87
CA LEU A 172 -3.76 36.73 6.22
C LEU A 172 -4.02 36.90 7.73
N ALA A 173 -3.02 37.22 8.54
CA ALA A 173 -3.13 37.47 9.99
C ALA A 173 -2.26 38.67 10.40
N ASP A 174 -2.53 39.25 11.58
CA ASP A 174 -1.69 40.29 12.16
C ASP A 174 -0.32 39.74 12.62
N ASP A 175 0.68 40.62 12.71
CA ASP A 175 2.07 40.27 13.03
C ASP A 175 2.21 39.52 14.37
N LYS A 176 1.35 39.80 15.35
CA LYS A 176 1.37 39.12 16.65
C LYS A 176 0.90 37.69 16.51
N THR A 177 -0.13 37.44 15.71
CA THR A 177 -0.64 36.09 15.40
C THR A 177 0.35 35.29 14.56
N VAL A 178 0.99 35.92 13.57
CA VAL A 178 2.07 35.33 12.76
C VAL A 178 3.27 34.95 13.64
N ALA A 179 3.78 35.88 14.46
CA ALA A 179 4.90 35.64 15.36
C ALA A 179 4.59 34.54 16.39
N ALA A 180 3.37 34.52 16.92
CA ALA A 180 2.95 33.47 17.85
C ALA A 180 2.81 32.10 17.16
N ALA A 181 2.38 32.03 15.90
CA ALA A 181 2.34 30.79 15.14
C ALA A 181 3.76 30.26 14.83
N ILE A 182 4.68 31.15 14.45
CA ILE A 182 6.10 30.83 14.24
C ILE A 182 6.75 30.33 15.54
N SER A 183 6.56 31.04 16.65
CA SER A 183 7.10 30.67 17.97
C SER A 183 6.53 29.35 18.48
N ARG A 184 5.23 29.08 18.27
CA ARG A 184 4.61 27.78 18.57
C ARG A 184 5.12 26.65 17.69
N ALA A 185 5.40 26.89 16.41
CA ALA A 185 6.00 25.89 15.51
C ALA A 185 7.44 25.55 15.91
N ALA A 186 8.16 26.50 16.52
CA ALA A 186 9.52 26.30 17.04
C ALA A 186 9.57 25.57 18.40
N GLY A 187 8.51 25.65 19.22
CA GLY A 187 8.45 25.09 20.58
C GLY A 187 7.65 23.78 20.75
N LEU A 188 7.16 23.16 19.68
CA LEU A 188 6.24 22.02 19.75
C LEU A 188 6.81 20.72 19.14
N ASP A 189 8.13 20.52 19.23
CA ASP A 189 8.79 19.24 18.88
C ASP A 189 8.98 18.32 20.12
N ALA A 190 8.58 18.76 21.33
CA ALA A 190 8.94 18.08 22.58
C ALA A 190 7.81 17.37 23.34
N LEU A 191 6.57 17.30 22.83
CA LEU A 191 5.45 16.69 23.56
C LEU A 191 4.49 15.94 22.64
N MET A 192 4.92 14.79 22.12
CA MET A 192 4.05 13.63 21.88
C MET A 192 4.92 12.38 21.83
N GLU A 193 5.13 11.80 23.00
CA GLU A 193 5.65 10.45 23.15
C GLU A 193 4.76 9.73 24.16
N GLU A 194 3.80 8.97 23.65
CA GLU A 194 3.61 7.59 24.10
C GLU A 194 2.85 6.80 23.02
N TYR A 195 3.39 5.62 22.71
CA TYR A 195 3.12 4.73 21.57
C TYR A 195 3.73 5.13 20.22
N ARG A 196 5.07 5.17 20.20
CA ARG A 196 5.82 4.75 19.00
C ARG A 196 5.74 3.23 18.88
N VAL A 197 5.25 2.75 17.74
CA VAL A 197 5.72 1.48 17.21
C VAL A 197 6.56 1.82 15.97
N GLN A 198 7.75 1.25 15.91
CA GLN A 198 8.73 1.37 14.81
C GLN A 198 8.03 1.35 13.43
N PRO A 199 8.51 2.11 12.41
CA PRO A 199 7.94 2.04 11.07
C PRO A 199 8.08 0.61 10.55
N MET A 200 6.95 -0.10 10.56
CA MET A 200 6.84 -1.44 10.06
C MET A 200 6.01 -1.43 8.79
N TYR A 201 6.54 -2.04 7.73
CA TYR A 201 5.74 -2.32 6.56
C TYR A 201 4.72 -3.40 6.92
N ARG A 202 3.51 -3.30 6.37
CA ARG A 202 2.46 -4.31 6.58
C ARG A 202 2.04 -4.95 5.27
N LEU A 203 1.91 -6.27 5.33
CA LEU A 203 1.34 -7.09 4.28
C LEU A 203 0.19 -7.88 4.88
N VAL A 204 -0.94 -7.91 4.19
CA VAL A 204 -2.07 -8.75 4.58
C VAL A 204 -2.30 -9.81 3.51
N LEU A 205 -2.25 -11.07 3.92
CA LEU A 205 -2.54 -12.23 3.09
C LEU A 205 -3.92 -12.77 3.44
N ILE A 206 -4.78 -13.00 2.45
CA ILE A 206 -6.09 -13.60 2.67
C ILE A 206 -6.32 -14.68 1.61
N ARG A 207 -6.60 -15.91 2.04
CA ARG A 207 -7.07 -16.95 1.13
C ARG A 207 -8.49 -16.60 0.69
N HIS A 208 -8.77 -16.76 -0.61
CA HIS A 208 -10.12 -16.62 -1.16
C HIS A 208 -11.19 -17.38 -0.36
N GLY A 209 -12.45 -16.98 -0.44
CA GLY A 209 -13.56 -17.69 0.23
C GLY A 209 -13.78 -19.10 -0.31
N GLU A 210 -14.56 -19.92 0.38
CA GLU A 210 -14.90 -21.28 -0.07
C GLU A 210 -15.39 -21.27 -1.53
N SER A 211 -14.85 -22.17 -2.37
CA SER A 211 -15.28 -22.32 -3.76
C SER A 211 -16.27 -23.47 -3.93
N ALA A 212 -16.98 -23.56 -5.04
CA ALA A 212 -17.86 -24.68 -5.35
C ALA A 212 -17.11 -26.03 -5.25
N PHE A 213 -15.90 -26.13 -5.79
CA PHE A 213 -15.09 -27.35 -5.68
C PHE A 213 -14.58 -27.61 -4.26
N SER A 214 -14.28 -26.56 -3.48
CA SER A 214 -13.90 -26.74 -2.08
C SER A 214 -15.07 -27.29 -1.26
N LYS A 215 -16.29 -26.79 -1.51
CA LYS A 215 -17.53 -27.29 -0.92
C LYS A 215 -17.76 -28.78 -1.24
N GLU A 216 -17.53 -29.17 -2.49
CA GLU A 216 -17.68 -30.56 -2.99
C GLU A 216 -16.46 -31.46 -2.70
N ASN A 217 -15.49 -30.95 -1.95
CA ASN A 217 -14.27 -31.65 -1.58
C ASN A 217 -13.43 -32.15 -2.78
N MET A 218 -13.34 -31.34 -3.82
CA MET A 218 -12.60 -31.64 -5.04
C MET A 218 -11.22 -30.97 -5.06
N PHE A 219 -10.27 -31.57 -5.78
CA PHE A 219 -9.03 -30.90 -6.16
C PHE A 219 -9.33 -29.81 -7.20
N THR A 220 -8.93 -28.57 -6.90
CA THR A 220 -9.25 -27.42 -7.75
C THR A 220 -8.12 -27.06 -8.70
N GLY A 221 -6.99 -26.62 -8.13
CA GLY A 221 -5.83 -26.15 -8.90
C GLY A 221 -6.18 -24.97 -9.81
N TRP A 222 -5.84 -25.06 -11.09
CA TRP A 222 -6.14 -24.02 -12.08
C TRP A 222 -7.51 -24.17 -12.72
N ALA A 223 -8.26 -25.24 -12.39
CA ALA A 223 -9.69 -25.24 -12.67
C ALA A 223 -10.31 -23.99 -12.03
N ASP A 224 -11.29 -23.40 -12.71
CA ASP A 224 -11.81 -22.08 -12.38
C ASP A 224 -13.29 -22.15 -11.91
N PRO A 225 -13.62 -22.92 -10.85
CA PRO A 225 -14.95 -22.91 -10.28
C PRO A 225 -15.23 -21.58 -9.60
N ASP A 226 -16.51 -21.25 -9.49
CA ASP A 226 -16.94 -20.03 -8.83
C ASP A 226 -16.78 -20.12 -7.31
N ILE A 227 -16.85 -18.97 -6.65
CA ILE A 227 -16.99 -18.88 -5.19
C ILE A 227 -18.37 -19.43 -4.78
N SER A 228 -18.45 -20.11 -3.64
CA SER A 228 -19.75 -20.55 -3.09
C SER A 228 -20.43 -19.39 -2.35
N TYR A 229 -21.74 -19.47 -2.14
CA TYR A 229 -22.47 -18.49 -1.31
C TYR A 229 -21.82 -18.30 0.08
N LYS A 230 -21.37 -19.40 0.71
CA LYS A 230 -20.62 -19.34 1.97
C LYS A 230 -19.30 -18.58 1.80
N GLY A 231 -18.59 -18.78 0.69
CA GLY A 231 -17.38 -18.03 0.36
C GLY A 231 -17.62 -16.53 0.16
N GLU A 232 -18.75 -16.14 -0.43
CA GLU A 232 -19.14 -14.73 -0.55
C GLU A 232 -19.39 -14.11 0.82
N CYS A 233 -20.17 -14.78 1.68
CA CYS A 233 -20.38 -14.34 3.05
C CYS A 233 -19.06 -14.22 3.83
N GLN A 234 -18.13 -15.16 3.65
CA GLN A 234 -16.80 -15.10 4.26
C GLN A 234 -16.03 -13.84 3.84
N ALA A 235 -15.99 -13.53 2.54
CA ALA A 235 -15.33 -12.33 2.01
C ALA A 235 -15.94 -11.03 2.56
N ILE A 236 -17.28 -10.94 2.58
CA ILE A 236 -18.01 -9.80 3.12
C ILE A 236 -17.75 -9.61 4.62
N ASN A 237 -17.73 -10.70 5.39
CA ASN A 237 -17.48 -10.65 6.83
C ASN A 237 -16.07 -10.19 7.15
N VAL A 238 -15.08 -10.63 6.37
CA VAL A 238 -13.70 -10.14 6.48
C VAL A 238 -13.62 -8.63 6.24
N ALA A 239 -14.28 -8.11 5.20
CA ALA A 239 -14.31 -6.67 4.94
C ALA A 239 -14.89 -5.88 6.11
N LYS A 240 -16.04 -6.31 6.64
CA LYS A 240 -16.66 -5.69 7.82
C LYS A 240 -15.73 -5.71 9.02
N PHE A 241 -15.03 -6.81 9.23
CA PHE A 241 -14.08 -6.96 10.33
C PHE A 241 -12.86 -6.04 10.16
N LEU A 242 -12.27 -5.97 8.97
CA LEU A 242 -11.15 -5.07 8.67
C LEU A 242 -11.54 -3.59 8.83
N ASN A 243 -12.75 -3.20 8.38
CA ASN A 243 -13.29 -1.86 8.60
C ASN A 243 -13.42 -1.53 10.09
N LYS A 244 -13.93 -2.46 10.90
CA LYS A 244 -14.07 -2.28 12.35
C LYS A 244 -12.71 -2.04 13.03
N LEU A 245 -11.65 -2.64 12.49
CA LEU A 245 -10.27 -2.48 12.97
C LEU A 245 -9.56 -1.24 12.39
N GLY A 246 -10.21 -0.47 11.51
CA GLY A 246 -9.59 0.67 10.83
C GLY A 246 -8.46 0.27 9.86
N VAL A 247 -8.44 -0.99 9.40
CA VAL A 247 -7.47 -1.48 8.41
C VAL A 247 -7.91 -1.06 7.01
N THR A 248 -6.97 -0.64 6.18
CA THR A 248 -7.22 -0.27 4.78
C THR A 248 -5.94 -0.51 3.96
N PHE A 249 -6.05 -0.43 2.64
CA PHE A 249 -5.03 -0.84 1.69
C PHE A 249 -4.84 0.22 0.62
N ASP A 250 -3.64 0.28 0.07
CA ASP A 250 -3.30 1.19 -1.04
C ASP A 250 -3.28 0.44 -2.39
N ILE A 251 -3.11 -0.88 -2.34
CA ILE A 251 -2.95 -1.74 -3.52
C ILE A 251 -3.31 -3.19 -3.17
N ALA A 252 -3.88 -3.90 -4.13
CA ALA A 252 -4.17 -5.32 -4.02
C ALA A 252 -3.55 -6.15 -5.14
N TYR A 253 -3.09 -7.36 -4.81
CA TYR A 253 -2.67 -8.38 -5.75
C TYR A 253 -3.57 -9.60 -5.66
N THR A 254 -3.91 -10.19 -6.80
CA THR A 254 -4.66 -11.45 -6.85
C THR A 254 -4.27 -12.31 -8.04
N SER A 255 -4.82 -13.52 -8.12
CA SER A 255 -4.58 -14.47 -9.19
C SER A 255 -5.44 -14.19 -10.44
N LEU A 256 -5.29 -14.99 -11.50
CA LEU A 256 -6.21 -14.98 -12.65
C LEU A 256 -7.48 -15.84 -12.45
N LEU A 257 -7.66 -16.46 -11.28
CA LEU A 257 -8.76 -17.37 -11.00
C LEU A 257 -9.94 -16.65 -10.33
N LYS A 258 -11.15 -16.87 -10.86
CA LYS A 258 -12.37 -16.11 -10.55
C LYS A 258 -12.69 -16.08 -9.06
N ARG A 259 -12.48 -17.18 -8.34
CA ARG A 259 -12.74 -17.28 -6.90
C ARG A 259 -11.90 -16.30 -6.07
N ALA A 260 -10.64 -16.06 -6.45
CA ALA A 260 -9.78 -15.09 -5.77
C ALA A 260 -10.09 -13.66 -6.21
N ILE A 261 -10.36 -13.45 -7.50
CA ILE A 261 -10.78 -12.14 -8.05
C ILE A 261 -12.08 -11.68 -7.40
N LYS A 262 -13.11 -12.54 -7.33
CA LYS A 262 -14.40 -12.23 -6.69
C LYS A 262 -14.25 -12.02 -5.19
N SER A 263 -13.44 -12.83 -4.49
CA SER A 263 -13.15 -12.59 -3.07
C SER A 263 -12.49 -11.22 -2.87
N CYS A 264 -11.52 -10.86 -3.71
CA CYS A 264 -10.86 -9.56 -3.69
C CYS A 264 -11.87 -8.43 -3.94
N HIS A 265 -12.69 -8.55 -4.97
CA HIS A 265 -13.72 -7.56 -5.31
C HIS A 265 -14.72 -7.37 -4.17
N LEU A 266 -15.30 -8.47 -3.63
CA LEU A 266 -16.24 -8.41 -2.51
C LEU A 266 -15.61 -7.77 -1.27
N ILE A 267 -14.34 -8.08 -0.99
CA ILE A 267 -13.63 -7.46 0.14
C ILE A 267 -13.50 -5.94 -0.09
N LEU A 268 -12.98 -5.53 -1.25
CA LEU A 268 -12.74 -4.11 -1.56
C LEU A 268 -14.05 -3.30 -1.68
N GLU A 269 -15.11 -3.89 -2.23
CA GLU A 269 -16.46 -3.32 -2.30
C GLU A 269 -17.02 -3.05 -0.91
N ASN A 270 -17.00 -4.07 -0.04
CA ASN A 270 -17.55 -3.94 1.31
C ASN A 270 -16.64 -3.13 2.25
N MET A 271 -15.38 -2.91 1.87
CA MET A 271 -14.47 -1.95 2.52
C MET A 271 -14.64 -0.51 1.99
N GLY A 272 -15.40 -0.30 0.89
CA GLY A 272 -15.59 1.02 0.29
C GLY A 272 -14.35 1.56 -0.44
N ILE A 273 -13.45 0.68 -0.89
CA ILE A 273 -12.15 1.04 -1.48
C ILE A 273 -11.91 0.39 -2.85
N LEU A 274 -12.97 0.15 -3.64
CA LEU A 274 -12.87 -0.43 -5.00
C LEU A 274 -11.95 0.32 -5.95
N TRP A 275 -11.65 1.60 -5.66
CA TRP A 275 -10.83 2.46 -6.50
C TRP A 275 -9.32 2.15 -6.42
N ILE A 276 -8.87 1.38 -5.43
CA ILE A 276 -7.44 1.04 -5.32
C ILE A 276 -7.01 0.16 -6.50
N PRO A 277 -5.77 0.26 -6.98
CA PRO A 277 -5.27 -0.60 -8.04
C PRO A 277 -5.28 -2.08 -7.62
N VAL A 278 -5.73 -2.94 -8.55
CA VAL A 278 -5.77 -4.41 -8.38
C VAL A 278 -4.98 -5.10 -9.50
N PHE A 279 -3.81 -5.62 -9.16
CA PHE A 279 -2.94 -6.36 -10.07
C PHE A 279 -3.30 -7.84 -10.07
N LYS A 280 -3.40 -8.44 -11.26
CA LYS A 280 -3.76 -9.85 -11.44
C LYS A 280 -2.60 -10.57 -12.11
N SER A 281 -2.14 -11.66 -11.51
CA SER A 281 -1.00 -12.43 -12.05
C SER A 281 -1.24 -13.92 -11.94
N TRP A 282 -0.93 -14.66 -13.02
CA TRP A 282 -0.97 -16.13 -13.01
C TRP A 282 0.01 -16.71 -11.99
N ARG A 283 1.08 -15.97 -11.65
CA ARG A 283 2.07 -16.33 -10.62
C ARG A 283 1.45 -16.41 -9.22
N LEU A 284 0.26 -15.86 -9.00
CA LEU A 284 -0.53 -16.02 -7.77
C LEU A 284 -1.59 -17.13 -7.85
N ASN A 285 -1.73 -17.84 -8.98
CA ASN A 285 -2.63 -19.00 -9.06
C ASN A 285 -2.26 -20.04 -8.00
N GLY A 286 -3.25 -20.79 -7.51
CA GLY A 286 -2.97 -21.98 -6.71
C GLY A 286 -2.20 -23.02 -7.54
N ARG A 287 -1.49 -23.93 -6.87
CA ARG A 287 -0.80 -25.07 -7.49
C ARG A 287 -1.67 -25.82 -8.52
N MET A 288 -1.15 -26.02 -9.73
CA MET A 288 -1.76 -26.84 -10.78
C MET A 288 -1.74 -28.31 -10.36
N TYR A 289 -2.90 -28.93 -10.23
CA TYR A 289 -2.99 -30.32 -9.77
C TYR A 289 -2.95 -31.36 -10.91
N GLY A 290 -2.65 -30.94 -12.14
CA GLY A 290 -2.57 -31.85 -13.27
C GLY A 290 -3.85 -32.67 -13.48
N MET A 291 -3.70 -33.98 -13.68
CA MET A 291 -4.81 -34.89 -13.99
C MET A 291 -5.86 -35.00 -12.88
N ILE A 292 -5.50 -34.73 -11.62
CA ILE A 292 -6.43 -34.93 -10.49
C ILE A 292 -7.35 -33.73 -10.27
N GLN A 293 -7.25 -32.67 -11.09
CA GLN A 293 -8.18 -31.54 -11.04
C GLN A 293 -9.60 -31.99 -11.35
N GLY A 294 -10.56 -31.52 -10.55
CA GLY A 294 -11.94 -31.94 -10.66
C GLY A 294 -12.21 -33.33 -10.03
N CYS A 295 -11.22 -34.01 -9.46
CA CYS A 295 -11.47 -35.26 -8.75
C CYS A 295 -11.79 -35.00 -7.27
N ASN A 296 -12.73 -35.77 -6.72
CA ASN A 296 -13.03 -35.73 -5.28
C ASN A 296 -11.87 -36.36 -4.48
N LYS A 297 -11.44 -35.67 -3.41
CA LYS A 297 -10.27 -36.07 -2.62
C LYS A 297 -10.45 -37.43 -1.95
N SER A 298 -11.63 -37.68 -1.39
CA SER A 298 -11.95 -38.94 -0.69
C SER A 298 -11.99 -40.12 -1.66
N ARG A 299 -12.52 -39.92 -2.88
CA ARG A 299 -12.49 -40.94 -3.94
C ARG A 299 -11.06 -41.29 -4.36
N LEU A 300 -10.19 -40.28 -4.51
CA LEU A 300 -8.78 -40.52 -4.80
C LEU A 300 -8.05 -41.19 -3.64
N ALA A 301 -8.42 -40.90 -2.39
CA ALA A 301 -7.82 -41.57 -1.23
C ALA A 301 -8.16 -43.07 -1.21
N LEU A 302 -9.37 -43.45 -1.62
CA LEU A 302 -9.74 -44.87 -1.79
C LEU A 302 -8.94 -45.55 -2.91
N GLN A 303 -8.64 -44.82 -3.99
CA GLN A 303 -7.95 -45.38 -5.16
C GLN A 303 -6.43 -45.44 -5.00
N TYR A 304 -5.81 -44.39 -4.46
CA TYR A 304 -4.36 -44.20 -4.42
C TYR A 304 -3.78 -44.27 -3.00
N GLY A 305 -4.62 -44.40 -1.97
CA GLY A 305 -4.23 -44.38 -0.57
C GLY A 305 -4.21 -42.96 0.03
N GLU A 306 -4.57 -42.86 1.31
CA GLU A 306 -4.63 -41.58 2.03
C GLU A 306 -3.28 -40.86 2.06
N GLU A 307 -2.17 -41.59 2.27
CA GLU A 307 -0.85 -40.97 2.38
C GLU A 307 -0.37 -40.41 1.03
N GLN A 308 -0.61 -41.10 -0.08
CA GLN A 308 -0.26 -40.58 -1.41
C GLN A 308 -1.04 -39.30 -1.73
N VAL A 309 -2.34 -39.28 -1.42
CA VAL A 309 -3.18 -38.09 -1.58
C VAL A 309 -2.73 -36.97 -0.65
N ARG A 310 -2.28 -37.30 0.57
CA ARG A 310 -1.71 -36.33 1.52
C ARG A 310 -0.42 -35.72 0.98
N ILE A 311 0.50 -36.53 0.47
CA ILE A 311 1.74 -36.09 -0.20
C ILE A 311 1.40 -35.15 -1.35
N TRP A 312 0.55 -35.58 -2.29
CA TRP A 312 0.11 -34.72 -3.39
C TRP A 312 -0.56 -33.44 -2.91
N ARG A 313 -1.26 -33.40 -1.77
CA ARG A 313 -1.93 -32.19 -1.26
C ARG A 313 -1.02 -31.25 -0.48
N ARG A 314 -0.03 -31.78 0.22
CA ARG A 314 0.60 -31.06 1.34
C ARG A 314 2.12 -31.07 1.31
N ALA A 315 2.78 -32.09 0.75
CA ALA A 315 4.24 -32.10 0.65
C ALA A 315 4.73 -30.94 -0.23
N TYR A 316 5.98 -30.53 0.00
CA TYR A 316 6.60 -29.43 -0.73
C TYR A 316 6.90 -29.81 -2.18
N ASP A 317 7.51 -30.97 -2.37
CA ASP A 317 7.88 -31.59 -3.65
C ASP A 317 6.80 -32.53 -4.24
N GLY A 318 5.76 -32.83 -3.46
CA GLY A 318 4.66 -33.71 -3.88
C GLY A 318 3.96 -33.22 -5.15
N LYS A 319 4.23 -33.89 -6.27
CA LYS A 319 3.76 -33.54 -7.61
C LYS A 319 2.72 -34.56 -8.13
N PRO A 320 1.48 -34.15 -8.41
CA PRO A 320 0.48 -35.02 -9.02
C PRO A 320 0.81 -35.37 -10.48
N PRO A 321 0.15 -36.40 -11.06
CA PRO A 321 0.34 -36.75 -12.48
C PRO A 321 0.03 -35.60 -13.46
N PRO A 322 0.84 -35.38 -14.51
CA PRO A 322 0.70 -34.28 -15.46
C PRO A 322 -0.53 -34.40 -16.36
N LEU A 323 -1.24 -33.29 -16.57
CA LEU A 323 -2.33 -33.23 -17.52
C LEU A 323 -1.78 -33.13 -18.95
N SER A 324 -2.25 -33.99 -19.87
CA SER A 324 -1.84 -33.91 -21.28
C SER A 324 -2.25 -32.57 -21.90
N ARG A 325 -1.34 -31.97 -22.68
CA ARG A 325 -1.56 -30.71 -23.41
C ARG A 325 -2.63 -30.79 -24.49
N ASP A 326 -2.97 -32.00 -24.96
CA ASP A 326 -4.04 -32.19 -25.96
C ASP A 326 -5.45 -32.14 -25.34
N GLN A 327 -5.54 -32.19 -24.00
CA GLN A 327 -6.82 -32.12 -23.31
C GLN A 327 -7.42 -30.73 -23.45
N LYS A 328 -8.69 -30.66 -23.86
CA LYS A 328 -9.42 -29.40 -24.07
C LYS A 328 -9.39 -28.44 -22.87
N HIS A 329 -9.32 -28.98 -21.66
CA HIS A 329 -9.31 -28.21 -20.40
C HIS A 329 -7.90 -27.89 -19.90
N HIS A 330 -6.85 -28.21 -20.68
CA HIS A 330 -5.49 -27.83 -20.34
C HIS A 330 -5.34 -26.30 -20.39
N PRO A 331 -4.66 -25.64 -19.42
CA PRO A 331 -4.56 -24.18 -19.38
C PRO A 331 -3.93 -23.53 -20.62
N ILE A 332 -3.17 -24.29 -21.41
CA ILE A 332 -2.57 -23.78 -22.67
C ILE A 332 -3.62 -23.33 -23.69
N HIS A 333 -4.84 -23.88 -23.60
CA HIS A 333 -5.98 -23.52 -24.47
C HIS A 333 -6.88 -22.45 -23.86
N ASP A 334 -6.60 -22.00 -22.64
CA ASP A 334 -7.38 -20.96 -21.96
C ASP A 334 -6.83 -19.57 -22.31
N PRO A 335 -7.65 -18.65 -22.87
CA PRO A 335 -7.20 -17.34 -23.32
C PRO A 335 -6.57 -16.49 -22.23
N LYS A 336 -6.84 -16.75 -20.93
CA LYS A 336 -6.19 -16.07 -19.81
C LYS A 336 -4.66 -16.22 -19.80
N TYR A 337 -4.14 -17.26 -20.47
CA TYR A 337 -2.71 -17.58 -20.51
C TYR A 337 -2.09 -17.41 -21.90
N ALA A 338 -2.83 -16.85 -22.88
CA ALA A 338 -2.38 -16.73 -24.26
C ALA A 338 -1.08 -15.90 -24.43
N ASN A 339 -0.81 -14.98 -23.49
CA ASN A 339 0.40 -14.15 -23.50
C ASN A 339 1.60 -14.82 -22.82
N LEU A 340 1.46 -16.04 -22.31
CA LEU A 340 2.56 -16.80 -21.72
C LEU A 340 3.24 -17.65 -22.79
N HIS A 341 4.55 -17.75 -22.71
CA HIS A 341 5.26 -18.76 -23.49
C HIS A 341 4.77 -20.16 -23.07
N SER A 342 4.58 -21.07 -24.03
CA SER A 342 3.98 -22.38 -23.80
C SER A 342 4.73 -23.25 -22.77
N SER A 343 6.02 -23.01 -22.57
CA SER A 343 6.82 -23.67 -21.53
C SER A 343 6.55 -23.18 -20.11
N MET A 344 5.94 -21.99 -19.95
CA MET A 344 5.58 -21.44 -18.64
C MET A 344 4.21 -21.92 -18.16
N VAL A 345 3.41 -22.52 -19.04
CA VAL A 345 2.10 -23.07 -18.69
C VAL A 345 2.31 -24.49 -18.14
N PRO A 346 2.00 -24.75 -16.85
CA PRO A 346 2.32 -26.02 -16.22
C PRO A 346 1.30 -27.11 -16.57
N ASP A 347 1.81 -28.33 -16.76
CA ASP A 347 0.99 -29.53 -16.94
C ASP A 347 0.61 -30.13 -15.56
N THR A 348 1.44 -29.89 -14.54
CA THR A 348 1.26 -30.19 -13.10
C THR A 348 2.31 -29.43 -12.30
N GLU A 349 2.05 -29.18 -11.02
CA GLU A 349 2.97 -28.48 -10.12
C GLU A 349 3.06 -29.22 -8.77
N SER A 350 4.25 -29.22 -8.18
CA SER A 350 4.49 -29.33 -6.75
C SER A 350 4.29 -27.96 -6.06
N LEU A 351 4.44 -27.88 -4.73
CA LEU A 351 4.45 -26.58 -4.07
C LEU A 351 5.76 -25.81 -4.35
N GLU A 352 6.85 -26.53 -4.59
CA GLU A 352 8.13 -26.00 -5.05
C GLU A 352 8.00 -25.32 -6.43
N ASP A 353 7.43 -26.00 -7.43
CA ASP A 353 7.19 -25.38 -8.75
C ASP A 353 6.38 -24.09 -8.62
N ALA A 354 5.33 -24.12 -7.78
CA ALA A 354 4.48 -22.97 -7.51
C ALA A 354 5.24 -21.85 -6.77
N TYR A 355 6.17 -22.20 -5.89
CA TYR A 355 7.07 -21.26 -5.20
C TYR A 355 7.99 -20.57 -6.20
N GLU A 356 8.69 -21.33 -7.05
CA GLU A 356 9.65 -20.81 -8.03
C GLU A 356 8.99 -19.81 -8.99
N ARG A 357 7.79 -20.10 -9.50
CA ARG A 357 7.09 -19.13 -10.35
C ARG A 357 6.52 -17.93 -9.60
N LEU A 358 6.30 -18.02 -8.29
CA LEU A 358 5.77 -16.90 -7.50
C LEU A 358 6.89 -15.92 -7.14
N MET A 359 8.11 -16.40 -6.90
CA MET A 359 9.22 -15.57 -6.42
C MET A 359 9.58 -14.37 -7.31
N PRO A 360 9.55 -14.44 -8.66
CA PRO A 360 9.74 -13.25 -9.49
C PRO A 360 8.70 -12.16 -9.21
N LEU A 361 7.41 -12.50 -9.10
CA LEU A 361 6.38 -11.52 -8.73
C LEU A 361 6.62 -10.94 -7.34
N TRP A 362 7.06 -11.78 -6.40
CA TRP A 362 7.37 -11.34 -5.05
C TRP A 362 8.53 -10.34 -5.02
N ASN A 363 9.66 -10.68 -5.64
CA ASN A 363 10.88 -9.89 -5.60
C ASN A 363 10.81 -8.63 -6.47
N ASP A 364 10.19 -8.74 -7.65
CA ASP A 364 10.27 -7.70 -8.68
C ASP A 364 9.11 -6.69 -8.58
N GLU A 365 7.97 -7.09 -7.98
CA GLU A 365 6.78 -6.23 -7.89
C GLU A 365 6.32 -6.00 -6.44
N ILE A 366 6.04 -7.07 -5.69
CA ILE A 366 5.41 -6.98 -4.36
C ILE A 366 6.36 -6.34 -3.34
N VAL A 367 7.62 -6.79 -3.25
CA VAL A 367 8.59 -6.25 -2.30
C VAL A 367 8.89 -4.77 -2.56
N PRO A 368 9.17 -4.31 -3.80
CA PRO A 368 9.30 -2.89 -4.10
C PRO A 368 8.06 -2.08 -3.69
N THR A 369 6.87 -2.59 -4.02
CA THR A 369 5.59 -1.96 -3.64
C THR A 369 5.46 -1.78 -2.12
N ILE A 370 5.85 -2.81 -1.34
CA ILE A 370 5.85 -2.73 0.13
C ILE A 370 6.86 -1.68 0.61
N LYS A 371 8.07 -1.66 0.03
CA LYS A 371 9.15 -0.71 0.39
C LYS A 371 8.81 0.75 0.09
N GLU A 372 7.96 1.01 -0.90
CA GLU A 372 7.37 2.33 -1.17
C GLU A 372 6.43 2.83 -0.06
N GLY A 373 6.08 1.96 0.90
CA GLY A 373 5.23 2.30 2.04
C GLY A 373 3.75 1.95 1.81
N ASN A 374 3.41 1.28 0.71
CA ASN A 374 2.04 0.85 0.44
C ASN A 374 1.60 -0.23 1.43
N ARG A 375 0.35 -0.14 1.88
CA ARG A 375 -0.35 -1.20 2.62
C ARG A 375 -0.87 -2.23 1.62
N VAL A 376 -0.13 -3.31 1.47
CA VAL A 376 -0.37 -4.31 0.42
C VAL A 376 -1.34 -5.39 0.91
N LEU A 377 -2.36 -5.67 0.09
CA LEU A 377 -3.27 -6.81 0.24
C LEU A 377 -2.96 -7.87 -0.82
N ILE A 378 -2.81 -9.14 -0.43
CA ILE A 378 -2.74 -10.26 -1.37
C ILE A 378 -3.93 -11.19 -1.12
N ILE A 379 -4.79 -11.32 -2.13
CA ILE A 379 -5.88 -12.30 -2.15
C ILE A 379 -5.47 -13.48 -3.01
N GLY A 380 -5.11 -14.59 -2.37
CA GLY A 380 -4.50 -15.74 -3.02
C GLY A 380 -5.19 -17.07 -2.75
N HIS A 381 -4.47 -18.14 -3.07
CA HIS A 381 -4.88 -19.53 -2.86
C HIS A 381 -4.05 -20.16 -1.75
N GLY A 382 -4.55 -21.22 -1.13
CA GLY A 382 -3.84 -21.88 -0.03
C GLY A 382 -2.39 -22.26 -0.38
N SER A 383 -2.11 -22.79 -1.56
CA SER A 383 -0.74 -23.12 -2.00
C SER A 383 0.11 -21.90 -2.30
N ALA A 384 -0.41 -20.91 -3.03
CA ALA A 384 0.34 -19.68 -3.31
C ALA A 384 0.71 -18.91 -2.03
N LEU A 385 -0.24 -18.81 -1.08
CA LEU A 385 0.02 -18.17 0.22
C LEU A 385 0.97 -18.99 1.09
N ARG A 386 0.91 -20.33 1.04
CA ARG A 386 1.92 -21.20 1.68
C ARG A 386 3.32 -20.96 1.12
N ALA A 387 3.47 -20.74 -0.18
CA ALA A 387 4.76 -20.41 -0.79
C ALA A 387 5.28 -19.05 -0.30
N VAL A 388 4.39 -18.04 -0.17
CA VAL A 388 4.75 -16.73 0.41
C VAL A 388 5.17 -16.89 1.88
N ILE A 389 4.41 -17.63 2.69
CA ILE A 389 4.74 -17.92 4.09
C ILE A 389 6.08 -18.64 4.19
N LYS A 390 6.32 -19.67 3.35
CA LYS A 390 7.61 -20.37 3.28
C LYS A 390 8.76 -19.39 3.07
N HIS A 391 8.61 -18.50 2.11
CA HIS A 391 9.65 -17.51 1.78
C HIS A 391 9.94 -16.58 2.96
N ILE A 392 8.89 -15.99 3.54
CA ILE A 392 9.01 -14.98 4.60
C ILE A 392 9.55 -15.61 5.90
N ASP A 393 8.94 -16.72 6.33
CA ASP A 393 9.26 -17.37 7.61
C ASP A 393 10.40 -18.39 7.49
N ARG A 394 10.96 -18.57 6.28
CA ARG A 394 12.02 -19.55 5.98
C ARG A 394 11.68 -20.96 6.44
N VAL A 395 10.42 -21.36 6.22
CA VAL A 395 9.91 -22.67 6.66
C VAL A 395 10.67 -23.79 5.93
N PRO A 396 11.27 -24.77 6.66
CA PRO A 396 11.89 -25.94 6.04
C PRO A 396 10.90 -26.78 5.24
N ASP A 397 11.39 -27.48 4.21
CA ASP A 397 10.55 -28.24 3.26
C ASP A 397 9.70 -29.31 3.95
N GLU A 398 10.31 -30.03 4.89
CA GLU A 398 9.70 -31.08 5.69
C GLU A 398 8.60 -30.55 6.62
N LYS A 399 8.62 -29.25 6.96
CA LYS A 399 7.60 -28.59 7.79
C LYS A 399 6.46 -27.99 6.98
N MET A 400 6.62 -27.87 5.66
CA MET A 400 5.57 -27.28 4.83
C MET A 400 4.27 -28.05 4.90
N ILE A 401 4.32 -29.37 5.10
CA ILE A 401 3.16 -30.26 5.20
C ILE A 401 2.16 -29.82 6.29
N ASP A 402 2.63 -29.10 7.31
CA ASP A 402 1.86 -28.64 8.47
C ASP A 402 1.45 -27.15 8.38
N VAL A 403 1.80 -26.44 7.30
CA VAL A 403 1.40 -25.03 7.13
C VAL A 403 -0.02 -24.94 6.60
N HIS A 404 -0.94 -24.42 7.42
CA HIS A 404 -2.36 -24.25 7.08
C HIS A 404 -2.70 -22.78 6.83
N VAL A 405 -3.45 -22.51 5.76
CA VAL A 405 -3.98 -21.19 5.45
C VAL A 405 -5.50 -21.32 5.27
N PRO A 406 -6.30 -21.02 6.31
CA PRO A 406 -7.75 -21.15 6.24
C PRO A 406 -8.40 -20.10 5.32
N HIS A 407 -9.62 -20.38 4.87
CA HIS A 407 -10.39 -19.47 4.00
C HIS A 407 -10.77 -18.19 4.75
N CYS A 408 -10.52 -17.02 4.13
CA CYS A 408 -10.97 -15.73 4.64
C CYS A 408 -10.60 -15.46 6.11
N ILE A 409 -9.41 -15.88 6.55
CA ILE A 409 -8.81 -15.41 7.79
C ILE A 409 -7.57 -14.58 7.42
N PRO A 410 -7.56 -13.27 7.68
CA PRO A 410 -6.42 -12.42 7.31
C PRO A 410 -5.19 -12.78 8.13
N LEU A 411 -4.07 -13.04 7.46
CA LEU A 411 -2.74 -13.17 8.05
C LEU A 411 -1.99 -11.87 7.82
N VAL A 412 -1.62 -11.19 8.91
CA VAL A 412 -0.85 -9.95 8.87
C VAL A 412 0.61 -10.28 9.07
N TYR A 413 1.46 -9.76 8.20
CA TYR A 413 2.90 -9.68 8.41
C TYR A 413 3.28 -8.22 8.68
N GLU A 414 4.19 -8.05 9.61
CA GLU A 414 4.89 -6.79 9.82
C GLU A 414 6.38 -6.99 9.58
N PHE A 415 7.00 -6.04 8.89
CA PHE A 415 8.41 -6.09 8.53
C PHE A 415 9.13 -4.84 9.02
N ASN A 416 10.41 -4.99 9.37
CA ASN A 416 11.29 -3.85 9.54
C ASN A 416 11.68 -3.23 8.18
N LYS A 417 12.45 -2.14 8.20
CA LYS A 417 12.92 -1.44 6.99
C LYS A 417 13.72 -2.33 6.03
N SER A 418 14.34 -3.40 6.52
CA SER A 418 15.13 -4.35 5.73
C SER A 418 14.30 -5.48 5.12
N MET A 419 12.96 -5.41 5.20
CA MET A 419 12.03 -6.48 4.79
C MET A 419 12.22 -7.79 5.58
N THR A 420 12.77 -7.72 6.79
CA THR A 420 12.78 -8.85 7.71
C THR A 420 11.47 -8.88 8.48
N PRO A 421 10.74 -10.01 8.54
CA PRO A 421 9.51 -10.10 9.33
C PRO A 421 9.84 -9.91 10.82
N THR A 422 9.12 -9.00 11.47
CA THR A 422 9.23 -8.73 12.91
C THR A 422 8.17 -9.49 13.69
N ARG A 423 6.97 -9.62 13.12
CA ARG A 423 5.90 -10.48 13.63
C ARG A 423 4.91 -10.84 12.52
N HIS A 424 4.18 -11.92 12.74
CA HIS A 424 2.98 -12.25 11.97
C HIS A 424 1.88 -12.80 12.88
N TYR A 425 0.63 -12.58 12.51
CA TYR A 425 -0.52 -13.04 13.29
C TYR A 425 -1.79 -13.09 12.45
N TYR A 426 -2.68 -14.02 12.78
CA TYR A 426 -4.01 -14.07 12.18
C TYR A 426 -4.96 -13.11 12.89
N LEU A 427 -5.73 -12.33 12.13
CA LEU A 427 -6.78 -11.47 12.64
C LEU A 427 -8.06 -12.29 12.89
N THR A 428 -8.08 -13.02 14.00
CA THR A 428 -9.21 -13.85 14.44
C THR A 428 -9.06 -14.22 15.93
N ASP A 429 -10.13 -14.65 16.57
CA ASP A 429 -10.06 -15.32 17.88
C ASP A 429 -9.60 -16.79 17.75
N GLU A 430 -9.14 -17.37 18.86
CA GLU A 430 -8.59 -18.73 18.94
C GLU A 430 -9.61 -19.82 18.59
N ALA A 431 -10.88 -19.65 18.95
CA ALA A 431 -11.92 -20.63 18.66
C ALA A 431 -12.22 -20.69 17.16
N THR A 432 -12.34 -19.52 16.51
CA THR A 432 -12.50 -19.40 15.06
C THR A 432 -11.28 -19.95 14.32
N TRP A 433 -10.06 -19.66 14.80
CA TRP A 433 -8.82 -20.21 14.24
C TRP A 433 -8.79 -21.75 14.30
N THR A 434 -9.00 -22.32 15.48
CA THR A 434 -8.94 -23.76 15.73
C THR A 434 -9.93 -24.51 14.84
N LYS A 435 -11.17 -24.02 14.77
CA LYS A 435 -12.20 -24.59 13.90
C LYS A 435 -11.80 -24.54 12.42
N ALA A 436 -11.27 -23.41 11.96
CA ALA A 436 -10.90 -23.24 10.56
C ALA A 436 -9.70 -24.09 10.14
N VAL A 437 -8.73 -24.30 11.03
CA VAL A 437 -7.61 -25.22 10.80
C VAL A 437 -8.10 -26.67 10.75
N GLN A 438 -8.95 -27.05 11.70
CA GLN A 438 -9.56 -28.38 11.74
C GLN A 438 -10.35 -28.67 10.46
N ASP A 439 -11.13 -27.71 9.98
CA ASP A 439 -11.88 -27.82 8.71
C ASP A 439 -10.96 -28.09 7.50
N VAL A 440 -9.75 -27.52 7.47
CA VAL A 440 -8.75 -27.74 6.40
C VAL A 440 -8.11 -29.13 6.52
N ILE A 441 -7.85 -29.59 7.74
CA ILE A 441 -7.29 -30.92 8.03
C ILE A 441 -8.30 -32.01 7.62
N ASP A 442 -9.56 -31.84 8.01
CA ASP A 442 -10.59 -32.86 7.83
C ASP A 442 -11.16 -32.94 6.41
N GLU A 443 -10.72 -32.08 5.48
CA GLU A 443 -11.12 -32.15 4.07
C GLU A 443 -10.98 -33.58 3.49
N THR A 444 -9.93 -34.34 3.83
CA THR A 444 -9.75 -35.72 3.32
C THR A 444 -10.64 -36.76 4.00
N LYS A 445 -11.24 -36.45 5.16
CA LYS A 445 -12.07 -37.38 5.93
C LYS A 445 -13.56 -37.25 5.63
N ARG A 446 -13.97 -36.25 4.85
CA ARG A 446 -15.37 -36.03 4.48
C ARG A 446 -15.86 -37.17 3.58
N GLN A 447 -17.00 -37.76 3.91
CA GLN A 447 -17.64 -38.74 3.04
C GLN A 447 -18.05 -38.08 1.71
N PRO A 448 -17.84 -38.74 0.56
CA PRO A 448 -18.32 -38.22 -0.71
C PRO A 448 -19.85 -38.16 -0.68
N GLN A 449 -20.45 -37.05 -1.11
CA GLN A 449 -21.89 -37.01 -1.27
C GLN A 449 -22.33 -38.04 -2.34
N PRO A 450 -23.44 -38.77 -2.11
CA PRO A 450 -24.02 -39.59 -3.16
C PRO A 450 -24.38 -38.71 -4.35
N VAL A 451 -24.08 -39.20 -5.55
CA VAL A 451 -24.30 -38.51 -6.84
C VAL A 451 -25.79 -38.33 -7.09
#